data_AF-A0A7D8YJ13-F1
#
_entry.id   AF-A0A7D8YJ13-F1
#
_cell.length_a   1.000
_cell.length_b   1.000
_cell.length_c   1.000
_cell.angle_alpha   90.00
_cell.angle_beta   90.00
_cell.angle_gamma   90.00
#
_symmetry.space_group_name_H-M   'P 1'
#
loop_
_entity.id
_entity.type
_entity.pdbx_description
1 polymer ?
#
loop_
_entity_poly.entity_id
_entity_poly.type
_entity_poly.pdbx_seq_one_letter_code
_entity_poly.pdbx_strand_id
1 'polypeptide(L)'
;MAASQAGSQTNCPHCGQTVNLPKLGELRRLDATASESGAVAASLSQAGSLSGSRVAFVACFFVAAIAAILGGFCLIRGWAITVPGSTADHIVEIETYYPELPAAQLVREWQQIESFSEELAMPYPYRQIADERSAWLRKGMLGMLAAAIVAGLAAVIGVVGRPTRADA
;
A
#
# COMPACT_ATOMS: atom_id res chain seq x y z
N MET A 1 -10.58 -74.40 11.75
CA MET A 1 -11.33 -73.44 10.91
C MET A 1 -11.99 -72.44 11.85
N ALA A 2 -11.39 -71.27 12.06
CA ALA A 2 -11.91 -70.26 12.98
C ALA A 2 -12.79 -69.28 12.19
N ALA A 3 -14.09 -69.24 12.51
CA ALA A 3 -15.03 -68.30 11.91
C ALA A 3 -14.74 -66.88 12.39
N SER A 4 -14.74 -65.94 11.45
CA SER A 4 -14.58 -64.51 11.67
C SER A 4 -15.66 -63.97 12.62
N GLN A 5 -15.28 -63.69 13.87
CA GLN A 5 -16.11 -62.95 14.84
C GLN A 5 -16.05 -61.44 14.54
N ALA A 6 -16.62 -61.04 13.40
CA ALA A 6 -16.85 -59.64 13.09
C ALA A 6 -18.26 -59.25 13.56
N GLY A 7 -18.36 -58.39 14.58
CA GLY A 7 -19.62 -57.88 15.12
C GLY A 7 -20.18 -58.58 16.36
N SER A 8 -19.38 -59.39 17.08
CA SER A 8 -19.75 -59.89 18.41
C SER A 8 -19.21 -58.99 19.53
N GLN A 9 -19.97 -58.90 20.63
CA GLN A 9 -19.54 -58.29 21.87
C GLN A 9 -18.47 -59.16 22.53
N THR A 10 -17.32 -58.56 22.86
CA THR A 10 -16.28 -59.26 23.63
C THR A 10 -16.09 -58.55 24.96
N ASN A 11 -15.91 -59.33 26.04
CA ASN A 11 -15.63 -58.77 27.35
C ASN A 11 -14.15 -58.38 27.41
N CYS A 12 -13.89 -57.14 27.81
CA CYS A 12 -12.53 -56.69 28.03
C CYS A 12 -11.96 -57.40 29.26
N PRO A 13 -10.86 -58.16 29.13
CA PRO A 13 -10.28 -58.92 30.24
C PRO A 13 -9.67 -58.03 31.34
N HIS A 14 -9.54 -56.71 31.09
CA HIS A 14 -8.92 -55.79 32.04
C HIS A 14 -9.93 -54.97 32.87
N CYS A 15 -11.10 -54.65 32.31
CA CYS A 15 -12.10 -53.84 33.01
C CYS A 15 -13.47 -54.51 33.13
N GLY A 16 -13.65 -55.72 32.59
CA GLY A 16 -14.88 -56.51 32.68
C GLY A 16 -16.07 -55.91 31.94
N GLN A 17 -15.91 -54.77 31.29
CA GLN A 17 -16.96 -54.13 30.52
C GLN A 17 -17.07 -54.75 29.12
N THR A 18 -18.31 -54.89 28.68
CA THR A 18 -18.65 -55.46 27.37
C THR A 18 -18.47 -54.40 26.29
N VAL A 19 -17.51 -54.61 25.39
CA VAL A 19 -17.18 -53.67 24.32
C VAL A 19 -17.64 -54.25 22.98
N ASN A 20 -18.39 -53.46 22.22
CA ASN A 20 -18.84 -53.83 20.87
C ASN A 20 -17.67 -53.66 19.90
N LEU A 21 -17.23 -54.74 19.23
CA LEU A 21 -16.27 -54.64 18.14
C LEU A 21 -16.99 -54.18 16.86
N PRO A 22 -16.58 -53.03 16.28
CA PRO A 22 -17.21 -52.50 15.07
C PRO A 22 -16.98 -53.42 13.87
N LYS A 23 -17.93 -53.41 12.93
CA LYS A 23 -17.88 -54.30 11.76
C LYS A 23 -16.83 -53.80 10.76
N LEU A 24 -16.22 -54.71 10.00
CA LEU A 24 -15.19 -54.41 9.00
C LEU A 24 -15.61 -53.31 7.98
N GLY A 25 -16.91 -53.12 7.73
CA GLY A 25 -17.43 -52.03 6.88
C GLY A 25 -17.30 -50.63 7.47
N GLU A 26 -17.22 -50.49 8.80
CA GLU A 26 -17.03 -49.22 9.51
C GLU A 26 -15.54 -48.85 9.59
N LEU A 27 -14.64 -49.84 9.69
CA LEU A 27 -13.19 -49.63 9.57
C LEU A 27 -12.79 -49.07 8.20
N ARG A 28 -13.48 -49.45 7.12
CA ARG A 28 -13.25 -48.88 5.78
C ARG A 28 -13.59 -47.38 5.72
N ARG A 29 -14.48 -46.89 6.58
CA ARG A 29 -14.83 -45.46 6.67
C ARG A 29 -13.80 -44.66 7.49
N LEU A 30 -13.08 -45.32 8.41
CA LEU A 30 -11.99 -44.70 9.16
C LEU A 30 -10.75 -44.47 8.29
N ASP A 31 -10.45 -45.36 7.33
CA ASP A 31 -9.33 -45.18 6.37
C ASP A 31 -9.55 -43.99 5.40
N ALA A 32 -10.81 -43.66 5.10
CA ALA A 32 -11.15 -42.46 4.33
C ALA A 32 -10.88 -41.16 5.12
N THR A 33 -10.84 -41.23 6.45
CA THR A 33 -10.44 -40.12 7.33
C THR A 33 -8.98 -40.19 7.77
N ALA A 34 -8.29 -41.33 7.60
CA ALA A 34 -6.89 -41.51 7.97
C ALA A 34 -5.89 -41.21 6.82
N SER A 35 -6.37 -40.76 5.66
CA SER A 35 -5.50 -40.23 4.59
C SER A 35 -5.02 -38.78 4.86
N GLU A 36 -5.25 -38.22 6.04
CA GLU A 36 -4.56 -37.05 6.57
C GLU A 36 -3.14 -37.41 7.06
N SER A 37 -2.29 -37.93 6.18
CA SER A 37 -0.84 -37.88 6.36
C SER A 37 -0.15 -38.09 5.01
N GLY A 38 -0.40 -37.13 4.12
CA GLY A 38 0.30 -36.96 2.85
C GLY A 38 0.80 -35.52 2.78
N ALA A 39 1.66 -35.14 3.71
CA ALA A 39 2.43 -33.91 3.61
C ALA A 39 3.14 -33.87 2.23
N VAL A 40 3.23 -32.68 1.65
CA VAL A 40 3.92 -32.29 0.40
C VAL A 40 3.04 -32.10 -0.86
N ALA A 41 1.77 -32.51 -0.91
CA ALA A 41 0.91 -32.24 -2.09
C ALA A 41 -0.36 -31.38 -1.83
N ALA A 42 -0.51 -30.83 -0.62
CA ALA A 42 -1.70 -30.08 -0.20
C ALA A 42 -1.44 -28.57 0.06
N SER A 43 -0.32 -28.00 -0.39
CA SER A 43 -0.10 -26.55 -0.29
C SER A 43 -0.61 -25.75 -1.50
N LEU A 44 -1.08 -26.43 -2.55
CA LEU A 44 -1.63 -25.80 -3.77
C LEU A 44 -3.14 -25.99 -3.94
N SER A 45 -3.76 -26.93 -3.21
CA SER A 45 -5.20 -27.20 -3.29
C SER A 45 -6.03 -26.46 -2.25
N GLN A 46 -5.39 -25.73 -1.33
CA GLN A 46 -6.06 -24.71 -0.52
C GLN A 46 -6.15 -23.37 -1.29
N ALA A 47 -6.51 -23.45 -2.58
CA ALA A 47 -7.23 -22.37 -3.24
C ALA A 47 -8.64 -22.33 -2.62
N GLY A 48 -8.69 -22.03 -1.31
CA GLY A 48 -9.94 -21.77 -0.61
C GLY A 48 -10.63 -20.66 -1.36
N SER A 49 -11.88 -20.92 -1.76
CA SER A 49 -12.81 -20.00 -2.41
C SER A 49 -12.33 -18.55 -2.26
N LEU A 50 -11.83 -17.98 -3.36
CA LEU A 50 -11.39 -16.58 -3.41
C LEU A 50 -12.62 -15.73 -3.13
N SER A 51 -12.88 -15.48 -1.84
CA SER A 51 -13.90 -14.53 -1.44
C SER A 51 -13.56 -13.20 -2.08
N GLY A 52 -14.55 -12.53 -2.68
CA GLY A 52 -14.34 -11.27 -3.41
C GLY A 52 -13.61 -10.21 -2.58
N SER A 53 -13.72 -10.27 -1.24
CA SER A 53 -12.99 -9.42 -0.30
C SER A 53 -11.47 -9.60 -0.35
N ARG A 54 -10.95 -10.82 -0.57
CA ARG A 54 -9.50 -11.08 -0.68
C ARG A 54 -8.94 -10.51 -1.97
N VAL A 55 -9.66 -10.66 -3.08
CA VAL A 55 -9.28 -10.08 -4.38
C VAL A 55 -9.31 -8.55 -4.31
N ALA A 56 -10.36 -7.98 -3.72
CA ALA A 56 -10.46 -6.54 -3.51
C ALA A 56 -9.35 -6.00 -2.60
N PHE A 57 -9.02 -6.70 -1.51
CA PHE A 57 -7.91 -6.32 -0.62
C PHE A 57 -6.58 -6.25 -1.38
N VAL A 58 -6.24 -7.30 -2.14
CA VAL A 58 -4.98 -7.36 -2.90
C VAL A 58 -4.95 -6.26 -3.96
N ALA A 59 -6.04 -6.04 -4.68
CA ALA A 59 -6.12 -4.98 -5.68
C ALA A 59 -5.94 -3.58 -5.05
N CYS A 60 -6.64 -3.28 -3.95
CA CYS A 60 -6.48 -2.02 -3.24
C CYS A 60 -5.06 -1.84 -2.69
N PHE A 61 -4.43 -2.92 -2.21
CA PHE A 61 -3.04 -2.86 -1.74
C PHE A 61 -2.07 -2.47 -2.86
N PHE A 62 -2.21 -3.05 -4.05
CA PHE A 62 -1.37 -2.67 -5.20
C PHE A 62 -1.59 -1.21 -5.61
N VAL A 63 -2.84 -0.74 -5.62
CA VAL A 63 -3.15 0.66 -5.93
C VAL A 63 -2.53 1.59 -4.89
N ALA A 64 -2.65 1.27 -3.60
CA ALA A 64 -2.03 2.04 -2.52
C ALA A 64 -0.50 2.06 -2.64
N ALA A 65 0.12 0.92 -2.97
CA ALA A 65 1.56 0.84 -3.17
C ALA A 65 2.05 1.71 -4.34
N ILE A 66 1.36 1.67 -5.49
CA ILE A 66 1.70 2.50 -6.64
C ILE A 66 1.57 3.99 -6.30
N ALA A 67 0.48 4.38 -5.65
CA ALA A 67 0.26 5.76 -5.22
C ALA A 67 1.35 6.23 -4.23
N ALA A 68 1.78 5.36 -3.30
CA ALA A 68 2.85 5.66 -2.35
C ALA A 68 4.21 5.82 -3.05
N ILE A 69 4.52 4.97 -4.04
CA ILE A 69 5.78 5.07 -4.81
C ILE A 69 5.82 6.37 -5.62
N LEU A 70 4.74 6.68 -6.35
CA LEU A 70 4.65 7.91 -7.16
C LEU A 70 4.66 9.16 -6.27
N GLY A 71 3.93 9.13 -5.16
CA GLY A 71 3.92 10.21 -4.16
C GLY A 71 5.30 10.43 -3.55
N GLY A 72 5.95 9.35 -3.11
CA GLY A 72 7.31 9.37 -2.57
C GLY A 72 8.34 9.90 -3.57
N PHE A 73 8.30 9.45 -4.82
CA PHE A 73 9.17 9.97 -5.88
C PHE A 73 8.99 11.49 -6.08
N CYS A 74 7.76 11.97 -6.13
CA CYS A 74 7.47 13.40 -6.27
C CYS A 74 7.99 14.22 -5.08
N LEU A 75 7.87 13.68 -3.86
CA LEU A 75 8.43 14.31 -2.67
C LEU A 75 9.96 14.38 -2.74
N ILE A 76 10.63 13.27 -3.06
CA ILE A 76 12.10 13.24 -3.17
C ILE A 76 12.58 14.24 -4.21
N ARG A 77 11.93 14.27 -5.39
CA ARG A 77 12.25 15.23 -6.45
C ARG A 77 12.03 16.67 -5.98
N GLY A 78 10.91 16.96 -5.33
CA GLY A 78 10.62 18.27 -4.77
C GLY A 78 11.64 18.71 -3.71
N TRP A 79 12.09 17.79 -2.86
CA TRP A 79 13.12 18.05 -1.85
C TRP A 79 14.51 18.26 -2.44
N ALA A 80 14.83 17.58 -3.55
CA ALA A 80 16.12 17.72 -4.23
C ALA A 80 16.30 19.07 -4.95
N ILE A 81 15.23 19.81 -5.21
CA ILE A 81 15.30 21.13 -5.85
C ILE A 81 15.75 22.15 -4.81
N THR A 82 16.94 22.71 -5.02
CA THR A 82 17.43 23.86 -4.26
C THR A 82 16.90 25.15 -4.89
N VAL A 83 16.31 26.02 -4.06
CA VAL A 83 15.84 27.33 -4.50
C VAL A 83 16.97 28.33 -4.22
N PRO A 84 17.53 29.01 -5.24
CA PRO A 84 18.78 29.77 -5.12
C PRO A 84 18.63 31.10 -4.36
N GLY A 85 17.42 31.58 -4.13
CA GLY A 85 17.17 32.82 -3.39
C GLY A 85 15.70 33.00 -3.07
N SER A 86 15.43 33.84 -2.08
CA SER A 86 14.09 34.27 -1.69
C SER A 86 13.80 35.69 -2.19
N THR A 87 12.53 36.08 -2.16
CA THR A 87 12.15 37.48 -2.45
C THR A 87 12.81 38.46 -1.47
N ALA A 88 13.03 38.05 -0.22
CA ALA A 88 13.73 38.88 0.75
C ALA A 88 15.19 39.10 0.35
N ASP A 89 15.88 38.04 -0.10
CA ASP A 89 17.26 38.15 -0.57
C ASP A 89 17.37 39.08 -1.79
N HIS A 90 16.37 39.02 -2.69
CA HIS A 90 16.32 39.89 -3.86
C HIS A 90 16.04 41.36 -3.49
N ILE A 91 15.19 41.63 -2.49
CA ILE A 91 14.97 42.99 -1.99
C ILE A 91 16.26 43.55 -1.39
N VAL A 92 16.97 42.77 -0.58
CA VAL A 92 18.25 43.17 0.02
C VAL A 92 19.30 43.44 -1.05
N GLU A 93 19.36 42.60 -2.09
CA GLU A 93 20.22 42.81 -3.26
C GLU A 93 19.91 44.15 -3.93
N ILE A 94 18.64 44.44 -4.21
CA ILE A 94 18.22 45.71 -4.81
C ILE A 94 18.60 46.89 -3.92
N GLU A 95 18.26 46.85 -2.63
CA GLU A 95 18.56 47.94 -1.69
C GLU A 95 20.06 48.22 -1.55
N THR A 96 20.90 47.19 -1.70
CA THR A 96 22.36 47.32 -1.57
C THR A 96 23.00 47.83 -2.86
N TYR A 97 22.60 47.29 -4.01
CA TYR A 97 23.28 47.56 -5.30
C TYR A 97 22.68 48.71 -6.10
N TYR A 98 21.37 48.98 -5.99
CA TYR A 98 20.71 50.04 -6.76
C TYR A 98 21.20 51.46 -6.43
N PRO A 99 21.57 51.80 -5.18
CA PRO A 99 22.16 53.10 -4.88
C PRO A 99 23.52 53.33 -5.54
N GLU A 100 24.26 52.28 -5.86
CA GLU A 100 25.60 52.35 -6.47
C GLU A 100 25.56 52.38 -8.00
N LEU A 101 24.40 52.09 -8.60
CA LEU A 101 24.20 52.04 -10.05
C LEU A 101 24.16 53.45 -10.65
N PRO A 102 24.83 53.69 -11.80
CA PRO A 102 24.77 54.97 -12.48
C PRO A 102 23.35 55.25 -13.01
N ALA A 103 22.92 56.52 -12.92
CA ALA A 103 21.57 56.93 -13.30
C ALA A 103 21.14 56.49 -14.72
N ALA A 104 22.08 56.47 -15.68
CA ALA A 104 21.81 56.02 -17.05
C ALA A 104 21.40 54.54 -17.12
N GLN A 105 21.88 53.71 -16.19
CA GLN A 105 21.59 52.27 -16.14
C GLN A 105 20.21 52.03 -15.50
N LEU A 106 19.87 52.77 -14.45
CA LEU A 106 18.54 52.75 -13.84
C LEU A 106 17.44 53.18 -14.84
N VAL A 107 17.70 54.21 -15.65
CA VAL A 107 16.76 54.66 -16.69
C VAL A 107 16.54 53.57 -17.75
N ARG A 108 17.57 52.82 -18.12
CA ARG A 108 17.45 51.69 -19.07
C ARG A 108 16.63 50.54 -18.49
N GLU A 109 16.87 50.17 -17.24
CA GLU A 109 16.06 49.14 -16.57
C GLU A 109 14.60 49.57 -16.45
N TRP A 110 14.34 50.83 -16.08
CA TRP A 110 12.98 51.37 -16.04
C TRP A 110 12.30 51.31 -17.43
N GLN A 111 12.99 51.75 -18.49
CA GLN A 111 12.47 51.64 -19.85
C GLN A 111 12.22 50.19 -20.27
N GLN A 112 13.08 49.27 -19.83
CA GLN A 112 12.90 47.85 -20.07
C GLN A 112 11.63 47.34 -19.38
N ILE A 113 11.43 47.67 -18.10
CA ILE A 113 10.21 47.32 -17.35
C ILE A 113 8.96 47.89 -18.03
N GLU A 114 9.00 49.15 -18.46
CA GLU A 114 7.87 49.81 -19.14
C GLU A 114 7.58 49.21 -20.53
N SER A 115 8.61 48.73 -21.23
CA SER A 115 8.46 48.11 -22.56
C SER A 115 7.84 46.71 -22.52
N PHE A 116 7.92 46.03 -21.36
CA PHE A 116 7.21 44.77 -21.14
C PHE A 116 5.80 45.09 -20.64
N SER A 117 4.80 44.82 -21.47
CA SER A 117 3.39 44.91 -21.05
C SER A 117 3.15 43.97 -19.86
N GLU A 118 2.38 44.43 -18.87
CA GLU A 118 2.03 43.70 -17.64
C GLU A 118 1.50 42.27 -17.90
N GLU A 119 0.90 42.05 -19.07
CA GLU A 119 0.41 40.74 -19.54
C GLU A 119 1.50 39.68 -19.80
N LEU A 120 2.77 40.10 -19.95
CA LEU A 120 3.92 39.23 -20.29
C LEU A 120 5.03 39.25 -19.22
N ALA A 121 4.74 39.72 -18.02
CA ALA A 121 5.71 39.73 -16.92
C ALA A 121 6.11 38.28 -16.55
N MET A 122 7.20 37.80 -17.13
CA MET A 122 7.80 36.52 -16.79
C MET A 122 8.28 36.58 -15.33
N PRO A 123 7.85 35.65 -14.47
CA PRO A 123 8.33 35.62 -13.09
C PRO A 123 9.85 35.42 -13.06
N TYR A 124 10.51 36.05 -12.10
CA TYR A 124 11.95 35.88 -11.90
C TYR A 124 12.33 34.39 -11.81
N PRO A 125 13.53 34.00 -12.28
CA PRO A 125 13.93 32.60 -12.35
C PRO A 125 13.93 31.90 -10.99
N TYR A 126 14.30 32.60 -9.92
CA TYR A 126 14.25 32.03 -8.56
C TYR A 126 12.82 31.66 -8.15
N ARG A 127 11.82 32.45 -8.58
CA ARG A 127 10.40 32.22 -8.29
C ARG A 127 9.87 31.04 -9.10
N GLN A 128 10.28 30.90 -10.36
CA GLN A 128 9.93 29.73 -11.17
C GLN A 128 10.42 28.42 -10.54
N ILE A 129 11.65 28.40 -10.04
CA ILE A 129 12.23 27.24 -9.36
C ILE A 129 11.49 26.94 -8.05
N ALA A 130 11.13 27.98 -7.29
CA ALA A 130 10.34 27.84 -6.08
C ALA A 130 8.94 27.28 -6.36
N ASP A 131 8.27 27.77 -7.40
CA ASP A 131 6.95 27.31 -7.83
C ASP A 131 7.01 25.86 -8.31
N GLU A 132 8.02 25.50 -9.10
CA GLU A 132 8.24 24.12 -9.54
C GLU A 132 8.44 23.20 -8.34
N ARG A 133 9.29 23.58 -7.38
CA ARG A 133 9.48 22.83 -6.13
C ARG A 133 8.17 22.61 -5.38
N SER A 134 7.39 23.67 -5.20
CA SER A 134 6.10 23.59 -4.51
C SER A 134 5.12 22.67 -5.25
N ALA A 135 5.13 22.69 -6.59
CA ALA A 135 4.28 21.84 -7.41
C ALA A 135 4.62 20.36 -7.23
N TRP A 136 5.91 20.00 -7.18
CA TRP A 136 6.35 18.63 -6.91
C TRP A 136 5.99 18.17 -5.51
N LEU A 137 6.22 19.01 -4.50
CA LEU A 137 5.86 18.69 -3.12
C LEU A 137 4.35 18.49 -2.96
N ARG A 138 3.53 19.35 -3.58
CA ARG A 138 2.07 19.23 -3.56
C ARG A 138 1.59 17.94 -4.24
N LYS A 139 2.12 17.63 -5.43
CA LYS A 139 1.82 16.35 -6.13
C LYS A 139 2.20 15.15 -5.27
N GLY A 140 3.37 15.20 -4.63
CA GLY A 140 3.84 14.15 -3.73
C GLY A 140 2.94 13.97 -2.51
N MET A 141 2.56 15.07 -1.86
CA MET A 141 1.64 15.05 -0.71
C MET A 141 0.27 14.50 -1.08
N LEU A 142 -0.29 14.89 -2.23
CA LEU A 142 -1.56 14.34 -2.73
C LEU A 142 -1.46 12.85 -3.02
N GLY A 143 -0.36 12.38 -3.62
CA GLY A 143 -0.11 10.96 -3.86
C GLY A 143 -0.05 10.14 -2.56
N MET A 144 0.64 10.65 -1.54
CA MET A 144 0.72 10.01 -0.22
C MET A 144 -0.65 9.99 0.49
N LEU A 145 -1.42 11.07 0.38
CA LEU A 145 -2.77 11.15 0.95
C LEU A 145 -3.71 10.14 0.27
N ALA A 146 -3.65 10.03 -1.06
CA ALA A 146 -4.41 9.02 -1.79
C ALA A 146 -4.01 7.60 -1.38
N ALA A 147 -2.71 7.32 -1.25
CA ALA A 147 -2.20 6.03 -0.78
C ALA A 147 -2.72 5.68 0.63
N ALA A 148 -2.73 6.64 1.55
CA ALA A 148 -3.23 6.45 2.91
C ALA A 148 -4.73 6.12 2.93
N ILE A 149 -5.54 6.82 2.12
CA ILE A 149 -6.97 6.54 2.01
C ILE A 149 -7.22 5.13 1.47
N VAL A 150 -6.55 4.75 0.38
CA VAL A 150 -6.73 3.43 -0.25
C VAL A 150 -6.22 2.31 0.67
N ALA A 151 -5.11 2.52 1.38
CA ALA A 151 -4.62 1.58 2.38
C ALA A 151 -5.60 1.42 3.55
N GLY A 152 -6.23 2.51 4.00
CA GLY A 152 -7.29 2.48 5.01
C GLY A 152 -8.50 1.67 4.55
N LEU A 153 -8.95 1.86 3.31
CA LEU A 153 -10.03 1.06 2.72
C LEU A 153 -9.66 -0.43 2.62
N ALA A 154 -8.42 -0.73 2.19
CA ALA A 154 -7.92 -2.10 2.16
C ALA A 154 -7.94 -2.72 3.56
N ALA A 155 -7.48 -2.01 4.60
CA ALA A 155 -7.50 -2.50 5.97
C ALA A 155 -8.92 -2.85 6.44
N VAL A 156 -9.91 -2.00 6.14
CA VAL A 156 -11.33 -2.26 6.48
C VAL A 156 -11.84 -3.50 5.76
N ILE A 157 -11.59 -3.63 4.45
CA ILE A 157 -11.99 -4.82 3.66
C ILE A 157 -11.33 -6.10 4.23
N GLY A 158 -10.07 -6.02 4.64
CA GLY A 158 -9.34 -7.14 5.23
C GLY A 158 -9.89 -7.56 6.60
N VAL A 159 -10.37 -6.62 7.41
CA VAL A 159 -10.98 -6.90 8.73
C VAL A 159 -12.39 -7.50 8.55
N VAL A 160 -13.22 -6.92 7.67
CA VAL A 160 -14.59 -7.40 7.42
C VAL A 160 -14.60 -8.75 6.70
N GLY A 161 -13.61 -9.01 5.84
CA GLY A 161 -13.49 -10.27 5.08
C GLY A 161 -12.89 -11.44 5.86
N ARG A 162 -12.52 -11.28 7.13
CA ARG A 162 -11.97 -12.35 7.96
C ARG A 162 -13.10 -13.29 8.42
N PRO A 163 -13.08 -14.59 8.07
CA PRO A 163 -14.04 -15.54 8.62
C PRO A 163 -13.85 -15.64 10.13
N THR A 164 -14.93 -15.43 10.88
CA THR A 164 -14.97 -15.62 12.33
C THR A 164 -14.83 -17.10 12.65
N ARG A 165 -14.02 -17.42 13.66
CA ARG A 165 -13.76 -18.81 14.12
C ARG A 165 -15.01 -19.57 14.61
N ALA A 166 -16.17 -18.92 14.65
CA ALA A 166 -17.46 -19.53 14.96
C ALA A 166 -18.08 -20.29 13.78
N ASP A 167 -17.58 -20.07 12.56
CA ASP A 167 -18.10 -20.68 11.31
C ASP A 167 -17.17 -21.77 10.74
N ALA A 168 -16.18 -22.25 11.54
CA ALA A 168 -15.18 -23.25 11.14
C ALA A 168 -15.29 -24.53 11.98
#